data_AF-A0A9W8TS82-F1
#
_entry.id   AF-A0A9W8TS82-F1
#
_cell.length_a   1.000
_cell.length_b   1.000
_cell.length_c   1.000
_cell.angle_alpha   90.00
_cell.angle_beta   90.00
_cell.angle_gamma   90.00
#
_symmetry.space_group_name_H-M   'P 1'
#
loop_
_entity.id
_entity.type
_entity.pdbx_description
1 polymer ?
#
loop_
_entity_poly.entity_id
_entity_poly.type
_entity_poly.pdbx_seq_one_letter_code
_entity_poly.pdbx_strand_id
1 'polypeptide(L)'
;MREIHNNPHAVIKTPVFLDATCSGIQHVAALMKDLELGTNTNLIAQTEDDLPEDIYMYLLKQINEVINKYGENHIEYKLLSFVKLERKQIKAPIMTKVYNVTKYGISKQLQSMFKGEEKEIFRAYEVTTNEIYQDLEEKIKNNK
;
A
#
# COMPACT_ATOMS: atom_id res chain seq x y z
N MET A 1 -21.70 -20.81 -15.26
CA MET A 1 -21.04 -19.75 -16.05
C MET A 1 -21.04 -19.98 -17.56
N ARG A 2 -21.12 -21.21 -18.10
CA ARG A 2 -20.99 -21.44 -19.56
C ARG A 2 -22.21 -21.02 -20.41
N GLU A 3 -23.40 -20.85 -19.83
CA GLU A 3 -24.61 -20.51 -20.59
C GLU A 3 -24.84 -19.02 -20.85
N ILE A 4 -24.26 -18.11 -20.04
CA ILE A 4 -24.43 -16.65 -20.21
C ILE A 4 -23.86 -16.15 -21.55
N HIS A 5 -22.79 -16.79 -22.03
CA HIS A 5 -22.18 -16.45 -23.31
C HIS A 5 -23.10 -16.71 -24.51
N ASN A 6 -24.06 -17.62 -24.36
CA ASN A 6 -25.00 -18.01 -25.42
C ASN A 6 -26.41 -17.45 -25.20
N ASN A 7 -26.76 -17.08 -23.96
CA ASN A 7 -28.04 -16.50 -23.60
C ASN A 7 -27.87 -15.44 -22.49
N PRO A 8 -27.94 -14.14 -22.82
CA PRO A 8 -27.88 -13.05 -21.83
C PRO A 8 -28.97 -13.10 -20.75
N HIS A 9 -30.07 -13.81 -21.00
CA HIS A 9 -31.19 -13.98 -20.07
C HIS A 9 -31.14 -15.32 -19.30
N ALA A 10 -30.01 -16.03 -19.32
CA ALA A 10 -29.84 -17.26 -18.56
C ALA A 10 -30.03 -17.02 -17.06
N VAL A 11 -30.74 -17.93 -16.39
CA VAL A 11 -30.99 -17.83 -14.95
C VAL A 11 -29.72 -18.19 -14.17
N ILE A 12 -29.16 -17.23 -13.45
CA ILE A 12 -27.97 -17.42 -12.61
C ILE A 12 -28.38 -17.59 -11.15
N LYS A 13 -27.85 -18.64 -10.51
CA LYS A 13 -28.05 -18.92 -9.07
C LYS A 13 -26.85 -18.52 -8.21
N THR A 14 -25.76 -18.08 -8.83
CA THR A 14 -24.56 -17.63 -8.14
C THR A 14 -24.79 -16.24 -7.56
N PRO A 15 -24.46 -15.98 -6.27
CA PRO A 15 -24.59 -14.66 -5.69
C PRO A 15 -23.61 -13.67 -6.34
N VAL A 16 -24.07 -12.43 -6.53
CA VAL A 16 -23.22 -11.29 -6.89
C VAL A 16 -22.82 -10.58 -5.61
N PHE A 17 -21.51 -10.52 -5.34
CA PHE A 17 -20.98 -9.80 -4.19
C PHE A 17 -20.76 -8.33 -4.55
N LEU A 18 -21.32 -7.44 -3.73
CA LEU A 18 -21.11 -6.00 -3.81
C LEU A 18 -20.41 -5.57 -2.52
N ASP A 19 -19.30 -4.85 -2.65
CA ASP A 19 -18.53 -4.31 -1.54
C ASP A 19 -18.31 -2.81 -1.75
N ALA A 20 -18.24 -2.07 -0.65
CA ALA A 20 -18.07 -0.63 -0.67
C ALA A 20 -16.60 -0.24 -0.58
N THR A 21 -16.23 0.91 -1.17
CA THR A 21 -14.90 1.48 -1.01
C THR A 21 -14.72 2.00 0.41
N CYS A 22 -14.17 1.15 1.29
CA CYS A 22 -13.84 1.47 2.67
C CYS A 22 -15.02 1.98 3.50
N SER A 23 -16.04 1.12 3.70
CA SER A 23 -17.30 1.42 4.41
C SER A 23 -17.15 2.20 5.73
N GLY A 24 -16.12 1.92 6.52
CA GLY A 24 -15.88 2.65 7.78
C GLY A 24 -15.57 4.13 7.56
N ILE A 25 -14.80 4.50 6.54
CA ILE A 25 -14.56 5.91 6.19
C ILE A 25 -15.82 6.53 5.61
N GLN A 26 -16.59 5.80 4.80
CA GLN A 26 -17.88 6.28 4.29
C GLN A 26 -18.82 6.71 5.43
N HIS A 27 -18.96 5.89 6.48
CA HIS A 27 -19.78 6.26 7.63
C HIS A 27 -19.25 7.53 8.34
N VAL A 28 -17.94 7.64 8.53
CA VAL A 28 -17.32 8.83 9.15
C VAL A 28 -17.57 10.08 8.29
N ALA A 29 -17.38 9.97 6.97
CA ALA A 29 -17.59 11.07 6.04
C ALA A 29 -19.05 11.55 6.07
N ALA A 30 -20.02 10.63 6.06
CA ALA A 30 -21.43 10.97 6.13
C ALA A 30 -21.81 11.64 7.46
N LEU A 31 -21.32 11.12 8.60
CA LEU A 31 -21.56 11.68 9.93
C LEU A 31 -20.99 13.10 10.06
N MET A 32 -19.80 13.33 9.52
CA MET A 32 -19.11 14.62 9.58
C MET A 32 -19.54 15.58 8.47
N LYS A 33 -20.32 15.12 7.49
CA LYS A 33 -20.61 15.83 6.23
C LYS A 33 -19.33 16.28 5.52
N ASP A 34 -18.31 15.43 5.56
CA ASP A 34 -17.03 15.69 4.92
C ASP A 34 -17.12 15.34 3.43
N LEU A 35 -17.16 16.39 2.59
CA LEU A 35 -17.27 16.26 1.15
C LEU A 35 -16.02 15.63 0.53
N GLU A 36 -14.82 15.95 1.04
CA GLU A 36 -13.58 15.42 0.47
C GLU A 36 -13.44 13.92 0.74
N LEU A 37 -13.70 13.50 1.99
CA LEU A 37 -13.72 12.07 2.33
C LEU A 37 -14.88 11.37 1.61
N GLY A 38 -16.02 12.02 1.46
CA GLY A 38 -17.16 11.53 0.70
C GLY A 38 -16.80 11.26 -0.76
N THR A 39 -16.13 12.20 -1.43
CA THR A 39 -15.65 12.03 -2.81
C THR A 39 -14.67 10.88 -2.90
N ASN A 40 -13.61 10.88 -2.08
CA ASN A 40 -12.56 9.85 -2.12
C ASN A 40 -13.07 8.43 -1.80
N THR A 41 -14.26 8.31 -1.20
CA THR A 41 -14.90 7.02 -0.89
C THR A 41 -16.14 6.73 -1.73
N ASN A 42 -16.39 7.50 -2.80
CA ASN A 42 -17.50 7.31 -3.74
C ASN A 42 -18.90 7.49 -3.12
N LEU A 43 -19.06 8.37 -2.13
CA LEU A 43 -20.36 8.77 -1.59
C LEU A 43 -21.01 9.91 -2.36
N ILE A 44 -20.23 10.68 -3.11
CA ILE A 44 -20.73 11.73 -3.99
C ILE A 44 -21.17 11.09 -5.31
N ALA A 45 -22.30 11.57 -5.84
CA ALA A 45 -22.82 11.06 -7.11
C ALA A 45 -21.78 11.21 -8.22
N GLN A 46 -21.53 10.10 -8.91
CA GLN A 46 -20.67 10.00 -10.08
C GLN A 46 -21.53 9.59 -11.28
N THR A 47 -21.13 10.01 -12.47
CA THR A 47 -21.73 9.57 -13.74
C THR A 47 -21.15 8.22 -14.17
N GLU A 48 -21.77 7.57 -15.16
CA GLU A 48 -21.27 6.29 -15.68
C GLU A 48 -19.90 6.40 -16.37
N ASP A 49 -19.54 7.61 -16.82
CA ASP A 49 -18.25 7.90 -17.47
C ASP A 49 -17.12 8.19 -16.45
N ASP A 50 -17.47 8.42 -15.18
CA ASP A 50 -16.50 8.72 -14.14
C ASP A 50 -15.80 7.44 -13.64
N LEU A 51 -14.49 7.55 -13.39
CA LEU A 51 -13.74 6.49 -12.75
C LEU A 51 -14.00 6.50 -11.22
N PRO A 52 -14.20 5.34 -10.58
CA PRO A 52 -14.31 5.26 -9.14
C PRO A 52 -13.04 5.77 -8.45
N GLU A 53 -13.23 6.56 -7.40
CA GLU A 53 -12.17 7.08 -6.54
C GLU A 53 -11.56 5.98 -5.68
N ASP A 54 -10.26 6.11 -5.45
CA ASP A 54 -9.45 5.16 -4.70
C ASP A 54 -8.74 5.83 -3.53
N ILE A 55 -9.46 5.96 -2.40
CA ILE A 55 -8.93 6.52 -1.14
C ILE A 55 -7.57 5.92 -0.73
N TYR A 56 -7.31 4.65 -1.05
CA TYR A 56 -6.04 4.02 -0.71
C TYR A 56 -4.91 4.61 -1.53
N MET A 57 -5.09 4.77 -2.84
CA MET A 57 -4.08 5.39 -3.71
C MET A 57 -3.88 6.87 -3.38
N TYR A 58 -4.96 7.58 -3.08
CA TYR A 58 -4.91 8.97 -2.61
C TYR A 58 -4.02 9.11 -1.37
N LEU A 59 -4.25 8.27 -0.35
CA LEU A 59 -3.48 8.30 0.90
C LEU A 59 -2.06 7.73 0.74
N LEU A 60 -1.84 6.80 -0.19
CA LEU A 60 -0.56 6.13 -0.40
C LEU A 60 0.56 7.13 -0.69
N LYS A 61 0.28 8.13 -1.53
CA LYS A 61 1.25 9.17 -1.89
C LYS A 61 1.75 9.89 -0.63
N GLN A 62 0.81 10.38 0.18
CA GLN A 62 1.13 11.11 1.42
C GLN A 62 1.86 10.22 2.42
N ILE A 63 1.46 8.95 2.54
CA ILE A 63 2.10 7.98 3.44
C ILE A 63 3.56 7.75 3.03
N ASN A 64 3.84 7.50 1.75
CA ASN A 64 5.19 7.31 1.24
C ASN A 64 6.06 8.56 1.48
N GLU A 65 5.53 9.75 1.16
CA GLU A 65 6.24 11.02 1.38
C GLU A 65 6.63 11.21 2.86
N VAL A 66 5.73 10.93 3.80
CA VAL A 66 6.00 11.03 5.24
C VAL A 66 7.07 10.02 5.68
N ILE A 67 6.99 8.78 5.20
CA ILE A 67 7.98 7.73 5.53
C ILE A 67 9.35 8.10 4.96
N ASN A 68 9.41 8.55 3.71
CA ASN A 68 10.67 8.89 3.06
C ASN A 68 11.34 10.07 3.75
N LYS A 69 10.58 11.14 4.02
CA LYS A 69 11.07 12.30 4.77
C LYS A 69 11.57 11.91 6.16
N TYR A 70 10.92 10.96 6.82
CA TYR A 70 11.40 10.48 8.11
C TYR A 70 12.78 9.81 7.98
N GLY A 71 12.96 8.92 7.00
CA GLY A 71 14.26 8.29 6.73
C GLY A 71 15.35 9.27 6.30
N GLU A 72 15.00 10.35 5.59
CA GLU A 72 15.98 11.38 5.22
C GLU A 72 16.57 12.10 6.44
N ASN A 73 15.73 12.37 7.44
CA ASN A 73 16.10 13.14 8.63
C ASN A 73 16.70 12.30 9.76
N HIS A 74 16.55 10.96 9.73
CA HIS A 74 17.01 10.07 10.78
C HIS A 74 18.00 9.06 10.20
N ILE A 75 19.29 9.25 10.50
CA ILE A 75 20.39 8.41 9.99
C ILE A 75 20.15 6.92 10.30
N GLU A 76 19.66 6.62 11.50
CA GLU A 76 19.35 5.26 11.94
C GLU A 76 18.26 4.57 11.11
N TYR A 77 17.39 5.33 10.45
CA TYR A 77 16.32 4.82 9.59
C TYR A 77 16.47 5.26 8.14
N LYS A 78 17.71 5.51 7.68
CA LYS A 78 17.96 6.05 6.33
C LYS A 78 17.30 5.25 5.22
N LEU A 79 17.22 3.93 5.35
CA LEU A 79 16.57 3.05 4.36
C LEU A 79 15.09 3.40 4.12
N LEU A 80 14.40 4.02 5.09
CA LEU A 80 13.03 4.47 4.90
C LEU A 80 12.90 5.55 3.83
N SER A 81 13.99 6.28 3.48
CA SER A 81 13.97 7.25 2.37
C SER A 81 13.72 6.63 1.01
N PHE A 82 13.88 5.31 0.87
CA PHE A 82 13.69 4.58 -0.38
C PHE A 82 12.43 3.72 -0.39
N VAL A 83 11.64 3.73 0.69
CA VAL A 83 10.42 2.94 0.78
C VAL A 83 9.41 3.42 -0.25
N LYS A 84 8.87 2.47 -1.02
CA LYS A 84 7.77 2.69 -1.95
C LYS A 84 6.69 1.67 -1.66
N LEU A 85 5.77 2.02 -0.77
CA LEU A 85 4.61 1.19 -0.51
C LEU A 85 3.67 1.23 -1.72
N GLU A 86 2.95 0.14 -1.88
CA GLU A 86 1.87 -0.08 -2.84
C GLU A 86 0.52 -0.18 -2.12
N ARG A 87 -0.55 -0.03 -2.90
CA ARG A 87 -1.93 -0.14 -2.43
C ARG A 87 -2.19 -1.39 -1.60
N LYS A 88 -1.58 -2.52 -1.96
CA LYS A 88 -1.75 -3.80 -1.27
C LYS A 88 -1.27 -3.75 0.18
N GLN A 89 -0.15 -3.07 0.47
CA GLN A 89 0.41 -3.01 1.82
C GLN A 89 -0.35 -2.06 2.74
N ILE A 90 -0.92 -0.98 2.22
CA ILE A 90 -1.60 0.05 3.01
C ILE A 90 -3.11 -0.18 3.19
N LYS A 91 -3.75 -0.99 2.33
CA LYS A 91 -5.20 -1.20 2.34
C LYS A 91 -5.71 -1.65 3.72
N ALA A 92 -5.08 -2.67 4.32
CA ALA A 92 -5.50 -3.20 5.61
C ALA A 92 -5.32 -2.20 6.77
N PRO A 93 -4.14 -1.53 6.92
CA PRO A 93 -3.97 -0.44 7.88
C PRO A 93 -5.03 0.66 7.79
N ILE A 94 -5.35 1.12 6.59
CA ILE A 94 -6.34 2.19 6.38
C ILE A 94 -7.75 1.71 6.75
N MET A 95 -8.16 0.55 6.25
CA MET A 95 -9.49 -0.01 6.55
C MET A 95 -9.71 -0.22 8.04
N THR A 96 -8.68 -0.66 8.77
CA THR A 96 -8.81 -0.99 10.18
C THR A 96 -8.66 0.22 11.10
N LYS A 97 -8.14 1.36 10.61
CA LYS A 97 -7.94 2.56 11.40
C LYS A 97 -9.24 3.14 11.95
N VAL A 98 -10.27 3.21 11.12
CA VAL A 98 -11.61 3.68 11.51
C VAL A 98 -12.33 2.71 12.47
N TYR A 99 -11.83 1.49 12.59
CA TYR A 99 -12.27 0.50 13.57
C TYR A 99 -11.37 0.43 14.81
N ASN A 100 -10.66 1.52 15.11
CA ASN A 100 -9.83 1.68 16.32
C ASN A 100 -8.67 0.69 16.46
N VAL A 101 -8.10 0.20 15.35
CA VAL A 101 -6.82 -0.52 15.45
C VAL A 101 -5.75 0.38 16.08
N THR A 102 -4.93 -0.21 16.94
CA THR A 102 -3.84 0.49 17.62
C THR A 102 -2.65 0.67 16.68
N LYS A 103 -1.72 1.57 17.05
CA LYS A 103 -0.43 1.73 16.34
C LYS A 103 0.32 0.39 16.23
N TYR A 104 0.28 -0.39 17.30
CA TYR A 104 0.86 -1.74 17.34
C TYR A 104 0.19 -2.69 16.35
N GLY A 105 -1.15 -2.66 16.26
CA GLY A 105 -1.89 -3.47 15.28
C GLY A 105 -1.55 -3.11 13.84
N ILE A 106 -1.45 -1.82 13.53
CA ILE A 106 -1.01 -1.34 12.20
C ILE A 106 0.42 -1.82 11.90
N SER A 107 1.33 -1.71 12.86
CA SER A 107 2.71 -2.19 12.72
C SER A 107 2.75 -3.68 12.39
N LYS A 108 1.95 -4.51 13.08
CA LYS A 108 1.84 -5.95 12.78
C LYS A 108 1.28 -6.25 11.40
N GLN A 109 0.25 -5.51 10.97
CA GLN A 109 -0.32 -5.67 9.63
C GLN A 109 0.74 -5.38 8.58
N LEU A 110 1.46 -4.25 8.68
CA LEU A 110 2.54 -3.92 7.77
C LEU A 110 3.64 -4.98 7.77
N GLN A 111 4.15 -5.37 8.94
CA GLN A 111 5.16 -6.43 9.07
C GLN A 111 4.73 -7.73 8.38
N SER A 112 3.46 -8.13 8.51
CA SER A 112 2.95 -9.34 7.88
C SER A 112 2.99 -9.30 6.35
N MET A 113 2.93 -8.12 5.74
CA MET A 113 3.01 -7.95 4.28
C MET A 113 4.41 -8.15 3.73
N PHE A 114 5.44 -7.90 4.55
CA PHE A 114 6.86 -8.03 4.17
C PHE A 114 7.49 -9.35 4.64
N LYS A 115 6.72 -10.22 5.31
CA LYS A 115 7.22 -11.54 5.74
C LYS A 115 7.63 -12.37 4.52
N GLY A 116 8.90 -12.74 4.47
CA GLY A 116 9.49 -13.55 3.40
C GLY A 116 10.39 -12.78 2.44
N GLU A 117 10.36 -11.44 2.45
CA GLU A 117 11.26 -10.60 1.65
C GLU A 117 12.67 -10.46 2.28
N GLU A 118 12.83 -10.91 3.53
CA GLU A 118 14.10 -10.85 4.28
C GLU A 118 15.25 -11.53 3.53
N LYS A 119 14.99 -12.64 2.84
CA LYS A 119 16.01 -13.39 2.10
C LYS A 119 16.63 -12.59 0.95
N GLU A 120 15.83 -11.80 0.26
CA GLU A 120 16.33 -10.97 -0.84
C GLU A 120 17.15 -9.79 -0.31
N ILE A 121 16.73 -9.21 0.82
CA ILE A 121 17.47 -8.15 1.50
C ILE A 121 18.84 -8.66 1.97
N PHE A 122 18.89 -9.81 2.64
CA PHE A 122 20.17 -10.41 3.07
C PHE A 122 21.08 -10.71 1.88
N ARG A 123 20.54 -11.23 0.78
CA ARG A 123 21.30 -11.51 -0.44
C ARG A 123 21.86 -10.23 -1.07
N ALA A 124 21.08 -9.15 -1.13
CA ALA A 124 21.53 -7.86 -1.63
C ALA A 124 22.69 -7.31 -0.79
N TYR A 125 22.60 -7.41 0.54
CA TYR A 125 23.68 -7.00 1.45
C TYR A 125 24.98 -7.76 1.21
N GLU A 126 24.91 -9.08 1.03
CA GLU A 126 26.09 -9.91 0.76
C GLU A 126 26.77 -9.50 -0.55
N VAL A 127 25.98 -9.29 -1.62
CA VAL A 127 26.49 -8.87 -2.93
C VAL A 127 27.19 -7.52 -2.84
N THR A 128 26.53 -6.50 -2.27
CA THR A 128 27.08 -5.15 -2.16
C THR A 128 28.35 -5.12 -1.30
N THR A 129 28.40 -5.91 -0.21
CA THR A 129 29.59 -5.97 0.66
C THR A 129 30.78 -6.56 -0.09
N ASN A 130 30.55 -7.61 -0.89
CA ASN A 130 31.59 -8.22 -1.71
C ASN A 130 32.10 -7.26 -2.79
N GLU A 131 31.21 -6.54 -3.47
CA GLU A 131 31.59 -5.53 -4.49
C GLU A 131 32.45 -4.41 -3.88
N ILE A 132 32.03 -3.87 -2.73
CA ILE A 132 32.81 -2.83 -2.01
C ILE A 132 34.17 -3.36 -1.59
N TYR A 133 34.23 -4.60 -1.08
CA TYR A 133 35.48 -5.23 -0.67
C TYR A 133 36.46 -5.39 -1.84
N GLN A 134 35.97 -5.85 -3.00
CA GLN A 134 36.79 -6.00 -4.21
C GLN A 134 37.33 -4.66 -4.72
N ASP A 135 36.49 -3.63 -4.79
CA ASP A 135 36.91 -2.28 -5.22
C ASP A 135 37.96 -1.67 -4.26
N LEU A 136 37.82 -1.90 -2.95
CA LEU A 136 38.82 -1.50 -1.96
C LEU A 136 40.14 -2.25 -2.15
N GLU A 137 40.11 -3.56 -2.35
CA GLU A 137 41.32 -4.35 -2.61
C GLU A 137 42.05 -3.91 -3.88
N GLU A 138 41.33 -3.65 -4.97
CA GLU A 138 41.93 -3.15 -6.21
C GLU A 138 42.59 -1.78 -6.01
N LYS A 139 41.90 -0.84 -5.34
CA LYS A 139 42.46 0.48 -5.04
C LYS A 139 43.68 0.45 -4.12
N ILE A 140 43.74 -0.51 -3.18
CA ILE A 140 44.91 -0.71 -2.32
C ILE A 140 46.08 -1.31 -3.12
N LYS A 141 45.82 -2.25 -4.03
CA LYS A 141 46.85 -2.86 -4.89
C LYS A 141 47.44 -1.87 -5.89
N ASN A 142 46.62 -0.98 -6.45
CA ASN A 142 47.03 0.02 -7.46
C ASN A 142 47.71 1.27 -6.87
N ASN A 143 47.69 1.45 -5.54
CA ASN A 143 48.41 2.51 -4.82
C ASN A 143 49.76 2.05 -4.22
N LYS A 144 50.22 0.84 -4.57
CA LYS A 144 51.59 0.36 -4.32
C LYS A 144 52.38 0.38 -5.62
#